data_AF-A0A3P3EY71-F1
#
_entry.id   AF-A0A3P3EY71-F1
#
_cell.length_a   1.000
_cell.length_b   1.000
_cell.length_c   1.000
_cell.angle_alpha   90.00
_cell.angle_beta   90.00
_cell.angle_gamma   90.00
#
_symmetry.space_group_name_H-M   'P 1'
#
loop_
_entity.id
_entity.type
_entity.pdbx_description
1 polymer ?
#
loop_
_entity_poly.entity_id
_entity_poly.type
_entity_poly.pdbx_seq_one_letter_code
_entity_poly.pdbx_strand_id
1 'polypeptide(L)' 'MNQLFIRAGNFMSSFAKEEDGAQVIEYALIIAVVSIALVIALQGLTTGGYFTTFIERVAACLSGDMVTCAG' A
#
# COMPACT_ATOMS: atom_id res chain seq x y z
N MET A 1 -29.95 -5.12 -24.91
CA MET A 1 -28.73 -4.64 -24.23
C MET A 1 -29.06 -4.32 -22.77
N ASN A 2 -29.12 -5.33 -21.88
CA ASN A 2 -29.14 -5.07 -20.42
C ASN A 2 -28.82 -6.31 -19.54
N GLN A 3 -28.40 -7.43 -20.14
CA GLN A 3 -28.17 -8.69 -19.43
C GLN A 3 -26.79 -8.74 -18.72
N LEU A 4 -25.89 -7.80 -19.05
CA LEU A 4 -24.57 -7.65 -18.43
C LEU A 4 -24.65 -6.91 -17.09
N PHE A 5 -25.46 -5.85 -17.01
CA PHE A 5 -25.63 -5.06 -15.78
C PHE A 5 -26.42 -5.80 -14.70
N ILE A 6 -27.44 -6.57 -15.09
CA ILE A 6 -28.22 -7.41 -14.16
C ILE A 6 -27.33 -8.49 -13.52
N ARG A 7 -26.40 -9.08 -14.28
CA ARG A 7 -25.42 -10.05 -13.75
C ARG A 7 -24.41 -9.41 -12.78
N ALA A 8 -23.98 -8.17 -13.03
CA ALA A 8 -23.07 -7.45 -12.14
C ALA A 8 -23.74 -7.08 -10.79
N GLY A 9 -25.00 -6.62 -10.82
CA GLY A 9 -25.76 -6.34 -9.58
C GLY A 9 -26.05 -7.60 -8.77
N ASN A 10 -26.28 -8.74 -9.46
CA ASN A 10 -26.52 -10.02 -8.80
C ASN A 10 -25.23 -10.70 -8.28
N PHE A 11 -24.06 -10.30 -8.77
CA PHE A 11 -22.77 -10.70 -8.24
C PHE A 11 -22.54 -10.03 -6.88
N MET A 12 -22.75 -8.70 -6.78
CA MET A 12 -22.71 -7.96 -5.51
C MET A 12 -23.69 -8.49 -4.46
N SER A 13 -24.89 -8.96 -4.87
CA SER A 13 -25.84 -9.56 -3.93
C SER A 13 -25.45 -10.99 -3.51
N SER A 14 -24.67 -11.73 -4.30
CA SER A 14 -24.11 -13.04 -3.90
C SER A 14 -23.03 -12.88 -2.82
N PHE A 15 -22.11 -11.91 -2.96
CA PHE A 15 -21.10 -11.61 -1.93
C PHE A 15 -21.69 -11.19 -0.59
N ALA A 16 -22.84 -10.51 -0.62
CA ALA A 16 -23.55 -10.13 0.60
C ALA A 16 -24.30 -11.29 1.27
N LYS A 17 -24.44 -12.45 0.61
CA LYS A 17 -25.26 -13.59 1.07
C LYS A 17 -24.47 -14.85 1.39
N GLU A 18 -23.15 -14.79 1.33
CA GLU A 18 -22.22 -15.87 1.66
C GLU A 18 -21.54 -15.59 3.02
N GLU A 19 -22.26 -15.90 4.10
CA GLU A 19 -21.87 -15.73 5.52
C GLU A 19 -20.74 -16.69 6.01
N ASP A 20 -19.83 -17.11 5.13
CA ASP A 20 -18.59 -17.82 5.52
C ASP A 20 -17.32 -17.17 4.90
N GLY A 21 -17.48 -16.09 4.10
CA GLY A 21 -16.38 -15.30 3.54
C GLY A 21 -16.29 -13.87 4.07
N ALA A 22 -17.26 -13.41 4.85
CA ALA A 22 -17.34 -12.05 5.38
C ALA A 22 -16.12 -11.67 6.25
N GLN A 23 -15.48 -12.66 6.87
CA GLN A 23 -14.29 -12.46 7.70
C GLN A 23 -13.03 -12.12 6.90
N VAL A 24 -12.92 -12.55 5.64
CA VAL A 24 -11.76 -12.24 4.78
C VAL A 24 -11.82 -10.80 4.29
N ILE A 25 -13.04 -10.28 4.08
CA ILE A 25 -13.27 -8.94 3.55
C ILE A 25 -12.95 -7.87 4.61
N GLU A 26 -13.21 -8.14 5.88
CA GLU A 26 -12.88 -7.22 6.98
C GLU A 26 -11.37 -6.95 7.07
N TYR A 27 -10.53 -7.99 7.04
CA TYR A 27 -9.08 -7.82 7.08
C TYR A 27 -8.51 -7.26 5.76
N ALA A 28 -9.11 -7.59 4.61
CA ALA A 28 -8.70 -7.02 3.32
C ALA A 28 -8.91 -5.50 3.26
N LEU A 29 -10.01 -5.01 3.83
CA LEU A 29 -10.30 -3.57 3.91
C LEU A 29 -9.27 -2.84 4.78
N ILE A 30 -8.89 -3.42 5.91
CA ILE A 30 -7.87 -2.87 6.80
C ILE A 30 -6.51 -2.79 6.08
N ILE A 31 -6.10 -3.86 5.40
CA ILE A 31 -4.83 -3.88 4.65
C ILE A 31 -4.83 -2.83 3.54
N ALA A 32 -5.94 -2.66 2.81
CA ALA A 32 -6.05 -1.66 1.74
C ALA A 32 -5.87 -0.23 2.27
N VAL A 33 -6.53 0.11 3.39
CA VAL A 33 -6.42 1.43 4.03
C VAL A 33 -4.99 1.67 4.55
N VAL A 34 -4.40 0.68 5.22
CA VAL A 34 -3.02 0.77 5.74
C VAL A 34 -2.00 0.93 4.61
N SER A 35 -2.19 0.24 3.48
CA SER A 35 -1.32 0.33 2.31
C SER A 35 -1.32 1.73 1.70
N ILE A 36 -2.50 2.33 1.53
CA ILE A 36 -2.64 3.70 1.01
C ILE A 36 -2.01 4.70 1.98
N ALA A 37 -2.26 4.56 3.29
CA ALA A 37 -1.67 5.42 4.30
C ALA A 37 -0.14 5.36 4.30
N LEU A 38 0.45 4.17 4.15
CA LEU A 38 1.89 3.99 4.02
C LEU A 38 2.44 4.64 2.75
N VAL A 39 1.77 4.51 1.60
CA VAL A 39 2.19 5.16 0.35
C VAL A 39 2.16 6.68 0.49
N ILE A 40 1.15 7.26 1.15
CA ILE A 40 1.07 8.72 1.37
C ILE A 40 2.15 9.18 2.36
N ALA A 41 2.37 8.43 3.45
CA ALA A 41 3.43 8.73 4.40
C ALA A 41 4.83 8.67 3.74
N LEU A 42 5.06 7.66 2.90
CA LEU A 42 6.28 7.51 2.11
C LEU A 42 6.39 8.60 1.04
N GLN A 43 5.28 9.03 0.42
CA GLN A 43 5.28 10.14 -0.52
C GLN A 43 5.81 11.42 0.13
N GLY A 44 5.38 11.73 1.36
CA GLY A 44 5.93 12.86 2.13
C GLY A 44 7.44 12.76 2.39
N LEU A 45 7.98 11.55 2.48
CA LEU A 45 9.42 11.28 2.57
C LEU A 45 10.15 11.39 1.22
N THR A 46 9.47 11.08 0.10
CA THR A 46 10.04 11.17 -1.26
C THR A 46 9.98 12.57 -1.86
N THR A 47 8.94 13.37 -1.55
CA THR A 47 8.80 14.74 -2.06
C THR A 47 9.76 15.73 -1.40
N GLY A 48 10.25 15.41 -0.20
CA GLY A 48 11.29 16.18 0.52
C GLY A 48 12.72 15.68 0.35
N GLY A 49 12.97 14.62 -0.44
CA GLY A 49 14.31 14.06 -0.67
C GLY A 49 14.93 13.31 0.52
N TYR A 50 14.31 13.32 1.70
CA TYR A 50 14.85 12.71 2.93
C TYR A 50 15.07 11.21 2.83
N PHE A 51 14.20 10.48 2.12
CA PHE A 51 14.38 9.04 1.92
C PHE A 51 15.55 8.75 0.97
N THR A 52 15.69 9.52 -0.10
CA THR A 52 16.86 9.44 -0.99
C THR A 52 18.16 9.75 -0.25
N THR A 53 18.19 10.79 0.59
CA THR A 53 19.35 11.11 1.43
C THR A 53 19.66 10.01 2.45
N PHE A 54 18.64 9.39 3.05
CA PHE A 54 18.82 8.24 3.94
C PHE A 54 19.41 7.03 3.19
N ILE A 55 18.89 6.70 2.01
CA ILE A 55 19.40 5.61 1.17
C ILE A 55 20.84 5.89 0.71
N GLU A 56 21.16 7.12 0.30
CA GLU A 56 22.52 7.53 -0.08
C GLU A 56 23.50 7.40 1.09
N ARG A 57 23.08 7.80 2.30
CA ARG A 57 23.89 7.60 3.51
C ARG A 57 24.11 6.12 3.81
N VAL A 58 23.07 5.30 3.77
CA VAL A 58 23.21 3.85 4.01
C VAL A 58 24.13 3.21 2.97
N ALA A 59 23.98 3.58 1.69
CA ALA A 59 24.83 3.09 0.61
C ALA A 59 26.31 3.49 0.80
N ALA A 60 26.58 4.74 1.16
CA ALA A 60 27.93 5.21 1.47
C ALA A 60 28.58 4.42 2.61
N CYS A 61 27.79 4.01 3.61
CA CYS A 61 28.30 3.29 4.79
C CYS A 61 28.64 1.86 4.46
N LEU A 62 27.85 1.25 3.58
CA LEU A 62 28.15 -0.08 3.06
C LEU A 62 29.35 -0.06 2.11
N SER A 63 29.60 1.04 1.38
CA SER A 63 30.76 1.17 0.48
C SER A 63 32.06 1.63 1.16
N GLY A 64 32.02 1.94 2.46
CA GLY A 64 33.20 2.34 3.23
C GLY A 64 33.59 3.82 3.12
N ASP A 65 32.70 4.68 2.60
CA ASP A 65 32.90 6.13 2.60
C ASP A 65 32.52 6.69 3.98
N MET A 66 33.53 6.88 4.84
CA MET A 66 33.31 7.32 6.23
C MET A 66 32.97 8.81 6.35
N VAL A 67 33.22 9.62 5.32
CA VAL A 67 32.99 11.07 5.35
C VAL A 67 31.50 11.40 5.29
N THR A 68 30.76 10.73 4.42
CA THR A 68 29.30 10.86 4.28
C THR A 68 28.52 10.10 5.35
N CYS A 69 29.12 9.08 5.96
CA CYS A 69 28.47 8.25 6.97
C CYS A 69 28.48 8.80 8.38
N ALA A 70 29.54 9.47 8.77
CA ALA A 70 29.66 10.04 10.11
C ALA A 70 29.05 11.46 10.24
N GLY A 71 28.60 12.06 9.13
CA GLY A 71 28.07 13.42 9.04
C GLY A 71 26.67 13.62 9.60
#